data_AF-A0A6N2MBQ9-F1
#
_entry.id   AF-A0A6N2MBQ9-F1
#
_cell.length_a   1.000
_cell.length_b   1.000
_cell.length_c   1.000
_cell.angle_alpha   90.00
_cell.angle_beta   90.00
_cell.angle_gamma   90.00
#
_symmetry.space_group_name_H-M   'P 1'
#
loop_
_entity.id
_entity.type
_entity.pdbx_description
1 polymer ?
#
loop_
_entity_poly.entity_id
_entity_poly.type
_entity_poly.pdbx_seq_one_letter_code
_entity_poly.pdbx_strand_id
1 'polypeptide(L)'
;MNTALGVAAAKVFAGEITTLFGLAEFNPKGEPVAKFLKALCDYPGVDCYDLLTSITASNCCLNASTVDLFLKNEPQSTSTKNMVHLAQMFVMALWQNTTMEILISM
;
A
#
# COMPACT_ATOMS: atom_id res chain seq x y z
N MET A 1 -3.84 -5.00 -5.14
CA MET A 1 -3.91 -4.38 -3.80
C MET A 1 -5.26 -4.67 -3.13
N ASN A 2 -5.75 -5.92 -3.08
CA ASN A 2 -7.13 -6.18 -2.64
C ASN A 2 -7.27 -6.44 -1.13
N THR A 3 -6.16 -6.32 -0.40
CA THR A 3 -6.09 -6.49 1.05
C THR A 3 -6.63 -5.23 1.74
N ALA A 4 -7.12 -5.38 2.98
CA ALA A 4 -7.56 -4.23 3.77
C ALA A 4 -6.43 -3.22 3.96
N LEU A 5 -5.19 -3.70 4.15
CA LEU A 5 -3.99 -2.87 4.25
C LEU A 5 -3.76 -2.03 2.99
N GLY A 6 -3.79 -2.67 1.82
CA GLY A 6 -3.56 -2.01 0.53
C GLY A 6 -4.62 -0.95 0.22
N VAL A 7 -5.89 -1.25 0.50
CA VAL A 7 -7.01 -0.30 0.33
C VAL A 7 -6.86 0.89 1.28
N ALA A 8 -6.54 0.65 2.55
CA ALA A 8 -6.33 1.71 3.54
C ALA A 8 -5.15 2.61 3.11
N ALA A 9 -4.00 2.02 2.81
CA ALA A 9 -2.82 2.75 2.34
C ALA A 9 -3.10 3.57 1.08
N ALA A 10 -3.75 2.99 0.08
CA ALA A 10 -4.07 3.66 -1.17
C ALA A 10 -5.01 4.86 -0.97
N LYS A 11 -6.00 4.75 -0.08
CA LYS A 11 -6.86 5.91 0.26
C LYS A 11 -6.07 7.04 0.89
N VAL A 12 -5.13 6.74 1.78
CA VAL A 12 -4.28 7.78 2.38
C VAL A 12 -3.38 8.41 1.32
N PHE A 13 -2.71 7.61 0.47
CA PHE A 13 -1.82 8.12 -0.59
C PHE A 13 -2.53 8.86 -1.72
N ALA A 14 -3.75 8.47 -2.09
CA ALA A 14 -4.56 9.18 -3.08
C ALA A 14 -5.20 10.46 -2.52
N GLY A 15 -5.28 10.58 -1.19
CA GLY A 15 -5.71 11.78 -0.48
C GLY A 15 -4.55 12.74 -0.19
N GLU A 16 -4.61 13.41 0.96
CA GLU A 16 -3.72 14.53 1.32
C GLU A 16 -2.33 14.13 1.85
N ILE A 17 -1.88 12.87 1.71
CA ILE A 17 -0.61 12.45 2.33
C ILE A 17 0.61 13.23 1.80
N THR A 18 0.56 13.69 0.55
CA THR A 18 1.63 14.50 -0.06
C THR A 18 1.77 15.86 0.61
N THR A 19 0.65 16.45 1.00
CA THR A 19 0.58 17.70 1.77
C THR A 19 0.97 17.48 3.23
N LEU A 20 0.64 16.32 3.81
CA LEU A 20 0.86 16.00 5.23
C LEU A 20 2.31 15.67 5.57
N PHE A 21 3.03 14.95 4.69
CA PHE A 21 4.41 14.54 4.97
C PHE A 21 5.46 15.48 4.36
N GLY A 22 5.16 16.18 3.25
CA GLY A 22 6.13 17.05 2.59
C GLY A 22 7.44 16.36 2.16
N LEU A 23 7.47 15.02 2.17
CA LEU A 23 8.65 14.22 1.87
C LEU A 23 8.80 14.07 0.37
N ALA A 24 9.93 14.50 -0.19
CA ALA A 24 10.25 14.29 -1.60
C ALA A 24 10.54 12.81 -1.91
N GLU A 25 11.20 12.13 -0.96
CA GLU A 25 11.58 10.72 -1.05
C GLU A 25 10.72 9.88 -0.10
N PHE A 26 10.19 8.79 -0.64
CA PHE A 26 9.58 7.71 0.11
C PHE A 26 10.63 6.64 0.38
N ASN A 27 11.12 6.59 1.61
CA ASN A 27 12.03 5.55 2.09
C ASN A 27 11.27 4.56 2.98
N PRO A 28 11.00 3.33 2.52
CA PRO A 28 10.27 2.31 3.28
C PRO A 28 10.87 1.96 4.65
N LYS A 29 12.19 2.14 4.79
CA LYS A 29 12.95 1.88 6.02
C LYS A 29 13.13 3.13 6.88
N GLY A 30 12.71 4.29 6.38
CA GLY A 30 12.76 5.55 7.10
C GLY A 30 11.73 5.59 8.23
N GLU A 31 12.09 6.31 9.31
CA GLU A 31 11.22 6.49 10.47
C GLU A 31 9.80 7.00 10.11
N PRO A 32 9.61 7.95 9.17
CA PRO A 32 8.27 8.43 8.82
C PRO A 32 7.39 7.32 8.24
N VAL A 33 7.95 6.48 7.37
CA VAL A 33 7.21 5.36 6.75
C VAL A 33 6.97 4.26 7.75
N ALA A 34 7.92 3.96 8.64
CA ALA A 34 7.72 2.99 9.71
C ALA A 34 6.57 3.39 10.66
N LYS A 35 6.49 4.68 11.05
CA LYS A 35 5.38 5.21 11.84
C LYS A 35 4.04 5.14 11.09
N PHE A 36 4.05 5.47 9.80
CA PHE A 36 2.87 5.37 8.95
C PHE A 36 2.38 3.92 8.82
N LEU A 37 3.27 2.96 8.55
CA LEU A 37 2.93 1.54 8.47
C LEU A 37 2.40 1.02 9.80
N LYS A 38 2.99 1.44 10.93
CA LYS A 38 2.47 1.10 12.26
C LYS A 38 1.04 1.59 12.46
N ALA A 39 0.76 2.85 12.09
CA ALA A 39 -0.60 3.40 12.21
C ALA A 39 -1.62 2.67 11.32
N LEU A 40 -1.23 2.24 10.12
CA LEU A 40 -2.09 1.39 9.28
C LEU A 40 -2.31 0.01 9.89
N CYS A 41 -1.25 -0.57 10.44
CA CYS A 41 -1.24 -1.86 11.09
C CYS A 41 -2.11 -1.93 12.35
N ASP A 42 -2.19 -0.83 13.09
CA ASP A 42 -3.03 -0.71 14.28
C ASP A 42 -4.53 -0.49 13.93
N TYR A 43 -4.87 -0.35 12.64
CA TYR A 43 -6.26 -0.14 12.21
C TYR A 43 -7.08 -1.44 12.26
N PRO A 44 -8.32 -1.42 12.79
CA PRO A 44 -9.14 -2.63 12.90
C PRO A 44 -9.39 -3.31 11.55
N GLY A 45 -9.18 -4.62 11.48
CA GLY A 45 -9.39 -5.42 10.27
C GLY A 45 -8.26 -5.36 9.25
N VAL A 46 -7.15 -4.68 9.55
CA VAL A 46 -5.91 -4.74 8.78
C VAL A 46 -5.04 -5.89 9.27
N ASP A 47 -4.59 -6.74 8.35
CA ASP A 47 -3.52 -7.71 8.61
C ASP A 47 -2.19 -7.14 8.10
N CYS A 48 -1.20 -6.99 8.99
CA CYS A 48 0.12 -6.49 8.61
C CYS A 48 0.95 -7.49 7.82
N TYR A 49 0.65 -8.79 7.93
CA TYR A 49 1.33 -9.80 7.13
C TYR A 49 0.98 -9.69 5.65
N ASP A 50 -0.12 -9.01 5.33
CA ASP A 50 -0.49 -8.69 3.96
C ASP A 50 0.38 -7.62 3.31
N LEU A 51 1.31 -6.95 4.02
CA LEU A 51 2.07 -5.82 3.46
C LEU A 51 2.72 -6.14 2.10
N LEU A 52 3.43 -7.26 1.99
CA LEU A 52 4.08 -7.67 0.73
C LEU A 52 3.03 -8.06 -0.30
N THR A 53 2.08 -8.92 0.08
CA THR A 53 0.96 -9.36 -0.77
C THR A 53 0.13 -8.20 -1.31
N SER A 54 0.01 -7.11 -0.55
CA SER A 54 -0.73 -5.91 -0.93
C SER A 54 -0.13 -5.28 -2.18
N ILE A 55 1.21 -5.18 -2.23
CA ILE A 55 1.95 -4.49 -3.28
C ILE A 55 2.29 -5.43 -4.44
N THR A 56 2.76 -6.65 -4.14
CA THR A 56 3.26 -7.59 -5.15
C THR A 56 2.22 -8.59 -5.65
N ALA A 57 1.00 -8.56 -5.08
CA ALA A 57 0.05 -9.68 -5.13
C ALA A 57 0.61 -10.95 -4.44
N SER A 58 -0.21 -12.02 -4.42
CA SER A 58 0.17 -13.31 -3.84
C SER A 58 1.46 -13.83 -4.47
N ASN A 59 2.51 -13.97 -3.67
CA ASN A 59 3.83 -14.39 -4.13
C ASN A 59 4.08 -15.86 -3.76
N CYS A 60 4.24 -16.74 -4.75
CA CYS A 60 4.53 -18.17 -4.52
C CYS A 60 6.00 -18.46 -4.22
N CYS A 61 6.89 -17.46 -4.36
CA CYS A 61 8.35 -17.62 -4.32
C CYS A 61 8.99 -17.02 -3.06
N LEU A 62 8.24 -16.29 -2.24
CA LEU A 62 8.73 -15.67 -1.01
C LEU A 62 8.32 -16.52 0.18
N ASN A 63 9.30 -17.18 0.80
CA ASN A 63 9.07 -17.97 2.00
C ASN A 63 8.99 -17.05 3.22
N ALA A 64 7.98 -17.26 4.06
CA ALA A 64 7.81 -16.54 5.33
C ALA A 64 9.05 -16.62 6.23
N SER A 65 9.77 -17.75 6.19
CA SER A 65 10.99 -17.96 6.98
C SER A 65 12.17 -17.08 6.52
N THR A 66 12.14 -16.58 5.28
CA THR A 66 13.21 -15.75 4.69
C THR A 66 12.80 -14.30 4.47
N VAL A 67 11.58 -13.92 4.87
CA VAL A 67 11.03 -12.58 4.61
C VAL A 67 11.87 -11.48 5.25
N ASP A 68 12.43 -11.73 6.44
CA ASP A 68 13.29 -10.76 7.13
C ASP A 68 14.59 -10.49 6.36
N LEU A 69 15.15 -11.51 5.71
CA LEU A 69 16.35 -11.35 4.87
C LEU A 69 16.03 -10.53 3.61
N PHE A 70 14.86 -10.74 3.05
CA PHE A 70 14.35 -9.95 1.93
C PHE A 70 14.17 -8.48 2.34
N LEU A 71 13.48 -8.22 3.47
CA LEU A 71 13.21 -6.87 3.99
C LEU A 71 14.47 -6.11 4.45
N LYS A 72 15.60 -6.80 4.68
CA LYS A 72 16.89 -6.12 4.89
C LYS A 72 17.38 -5.40 3.64
N ASN A 73 17.06 -5.91 2.46
CA ASN A 73 17.54 -5.37 1.18
C ASN A 73 16.44 -4.57 0.47
N GLU A 74 15.22 -5.09 0.47
CA GLU A 74 14.05 -4.48 -0.15
C GLU A 74 13.06 -3.93 0.89
N PRO A 75 12.12 -3.07 0.50
CA PRO A 75 12.05 -2.33 -0.76
C PRO A 75 13.04 -1.15 -0.76
N GLN A 76 13.50 -0.75 -1.95
CA GLN A 76 14.35 0.42 -2.14
C GLN A 76 13.52 1.72 -2.09
N SER A 77 14.18 2.83 -1.74
CA SER A 77 13.56 4.15 -1.78
C SER A 77 13.07 4.53 -3.18
N THR A 78 12.01 5.33 -3.23
CA THR A 78 11.48 5.91 -4.47
C THR A 78 10.91 7.31 -4.21
N SER A 79 10.39 8.00 -5.22
CA SER A 79 9.74 9.30 -4.99
C SER A 79 8.37 9.11 -4.32
N THR A 80 7.97 10.03 -3.43
CA THR A 80 6.61 9.99 -2.85
C THR A 80 5.53 10.10 -3.92
N LYS A 81 5.83 10.81 -5.03
CA LYS A 81 4.96 10.88 -6.20
C LYS A 81 4.68 9.52 -6.83
N ASN A 82 5.66 8.61 -6.86
CA ASN A 82 5.44 7.26 -7.38
C ASN A 82 4.45 6.47 -6.51
N MET A 83 4.49 6.63 -5.18
CA MET A 83 3.51 6.00 -4.28
C MET A 83 2.11 6.57 -4.45
N VAL A 84 2.00 7.88 -4.69
CA VAL A 84 0.73 8.54 -5.01
C VAL A 84 0.16 8.05 -6.33
N HIS A 85 0.99 7.96 -7.38
CA HIS A 85 0.57 7.43 -8.66
C HIS A 85 0.14 5.96 -8.58
N LEU A 86 0.87 5.13 -7.81
CA LEU A 86 0.48 3.75 -7.55
C LEU A 86 -0.89 3.68 -6.85
N ALA A 87 -1.13 4.54 -5.87
CA ALA A 87 -2.42 4.63 -5.19
C ALA A 87 -3.55 5.10 -6.11
N GLN A 88 -3.30 6.10 -6.96
CA GLN A 88 -4.27 6.58 -7.96
C GLN A 88 -4.67 5.48 -8.95
N MET A 89 -3.70 4.71 -9.45
CA MET A 89 -3.99 3.56 -10.32
C MET A 89 -4.93 2.55 -9.65
N PHE A 90 -4.67 2.26 -8.37
CA PHE A 90 -5.49 1.30 -7.63
C PHE A 90 -6.87 1.83 -7.26
N VAL A 91 -6.97 3.07 -6.80
CA VAL A 91 -8.25 3.72 -6.48
C VAL A 91 -9.12 3.85 -7.73
N MET A 92 -8.57 4.26 -8.88
CA MET A 92 -9.33 4.27 -10.15
C MET A 92 -9.89 2.90 -10.52
N ALA A 93 -9.12 1.82 -10.33
CA ALA A 93 -9.59 0.46 -10.58
C ALA A 93 -10.74 0.05 -9.64
N LEU A 94 -10.75 0.51 -8.38
CA LEU A 94 -11.87 0.27 -7.46
C LEU A 94 -13.14 1.01 -7.90
N TRP A 95 -13.02 2.24 -8.43
CA TRP A 95 -14.16 2.97 -8.98
C TRP A 95 -14.73 2.26 -10.21
N GLN A 96 -13.89 1.76 -11.12
CA GLN A 96 -14.34 0.96 -12.27
C GLN A 96 -15.10 -0.31 -11.85
N ASN A 97 -14.61 -1.02 -10.83
CA ASN A 97 -15.26 -2.23 -10.32
C ASN A 97 -16.61 -1.92 -9.66
N THR A 98 -16.69 -0.85 -8.87
CA THR A 98 -17.95 -0.41 -8.23
C THR A 98 -18.97 0.09 -9.26
N THR A 99 -18.52 0.80 -10.30
CA THR A 99 -19.42 1.23 -11.39
C THR A 99 -19.94 0.06 -12.22
N MET A 100 -19.16 -1.01 -12.39
CA MET A 100 -19.62 -2.24 -13.06
C MET A 100 -20.66 -2.99 -12.22
N GLU A 101 -20.47 -3.11 -10.91
CA GLU A 101 -21.46 -3.75 -10.03
C GLU A 101 -22.79 -2.99 -10.02
N ILE A 102 -22.75 -1.65 -10.06
CA ILE A 102 -23.97 -0.83 -10.18
C ILE A 102 -24.63 -1.02 -11.57
N LEU A 103 -23.86 -1.10 -12.64
CA LEU A 103 -24.37 -1.32 -14.01
C LEU A 103 -24.92 -2.74 -14.27
N ILE A 104 -24.45 -3.75 -13.53
CA ILE A 104 -24.97 -5.14 -13.60
C ILE A 104 -26.20 -5.31 -12.70
N SER A 105 -26.42 -4.39 -11.75
CA SER A 105 -27.55 -4.40 -10.82
C SER A 105 -28.73 -3.49 -11.25
N MET A 106 -28.66 -2.90 -12.45
CA MET A 106 -29.72 -2.11 -13.10
C MET A 106 -30.24 -2.83 -14.34
#